data_AF-A0A968YTJ4-F1
#
_entry.id   AF-A0A968YTJ4-F1
#
_cell.length_a   1.000
_cell.length_b   1.000
_cell.length_c   1.000
_cell.angle_alpha   90.00
_cell.angle_beta   90.00
_cell.angle_gamma   90.00
#
_symmetry.space_group_name_H-M   'P 1'
#
loop_
_entity.id
_entity.type
_entity.pdbx_description
1 polymer ?
#
loop_
_entity_poly.entity_id
_entity_poly.type
_entity_poly.pdbx_seq_one_letter_code
_entity_poly.pdbx_strand_id
1 'polypeptide(L)'
;MQTFREVVNERDWIWIGHDPRYHDYLVEGFRKVEGGVKHLVIRLKQPYLENIDQDLEKYGVFSKRPFAVGQGCDGSGGDCCFALYFHFCMNKGFDPIAMHREAYFERDGRHYQEPQPEEIKKLADWQGVAYPSQWTEQTYQGLIKSLYDINNRSLVEVLTNTVDESNVFSTELPTRSPNPRTAIAQVSHANIPK
;
A
#
# COMPACT_ATOMS: atom_id res chain seq x y z
N MET A 1 11.09 -22.23 6.37
CA MET A 1 11.75 -21.69 5.17
C MET A 1 12.91 -20.84 5.67
N GLN A 2 14.16 -21.19 5.36
CA GLN A 2 15.27 -20.27 5.61
C GLN A 2 15.28 -19.28 4.45
N THR A 3 15.14 -18.00 4.77
CA THR A 3 15.16 -16.90 3.81
C THR A 3 16.29 -15.97 4.18
N PHE A 4 17.08 -15.57 3.19
CA PHE A 4 18.13 -14.58 3.36
C PHE A 4 17.79 -13.38 2.47
N ARG A 5 17.73 -12.20 3.10
CA ARG A 5 17.59 -10.90 2.43
C ARG A 5 18.95 -10.23 2.51
N GLU A 6 19.55 -9.91 1.37
CA GLU A 6 20.84 -9.24 1.36
C GLU A 6 20.82 -8.06 0.38
N VAL A 7 21.15 -6.89 0.91
CA VAL A 7 21.53 -5.76 0.08
C VAL A 7 22.94 -6.03 -0.39
N VAL A 8 23.09 -6.42 -1.65
CA VAL A 8 24.40 -6.80 -2.19
C VAL A 8 25.26 -5.55 -2.41
N ASN A 9 24.65 -4.44 -2.84
CA ASN A 9 25.30 -3.13 -2.97
C ASN A 9 24.24 -2.01 -3.09
N GLU A 10 24.66 -0.76 -3.32
CA GLU A 10 23.74 0.39 -3.43
C GLU A 10 22.81 0.33 -4.64
N ARG A 11 23.20 -0.41 -5.70
CA ARG A 11 22.49 -0.54 -6.97
C ARG A 11 21.59 -1.76 -7.03
N ASP A 12 21.93 -2.84 -6.31
CA ASP A 12 21.27 -4.13 -6.42
C ASP A 12 20.74 -4.63 -5.07
N TRP A 13 19.51 -5.13 -5.08
CA TRP A 13 18.85 -5.75 -3.95
C TRP A 13 18.45 -7.18 -4.32
N ILE A 14 18.91 -8.18 -3.56
CA ILE A 14 18.66 -9.58 -3.88
C ILE A 14 18.05 -10.30 -2.67
N TRP A 15 16.95 -10.98 -2.91
CA TRP A 15 16.30 -11.90 -2.00
C TRP A 15 16.49 -13.33 -2.47
N ILE A 16 16.87 -14.22 -1.55
CA ILE A 16 17.02 -15.65 -1.84
C ILE A 16 16.26 -16.44 -0.77
N GLY A 17 15.26 -17.21 -1.21
CA GLY A 17 14.51 -18.14 -0.37
C GLY A 17 14.66 -19.58 -0.83
N HIS A 18 15.02 -20.49 0.09
CA HIS A 18 15.03 -21.92 -0.23
C HIS A 18 13.61 -22.50 -0.15
N ASP A 19 13.11 -23.08 -1.24
CA ASP A 19 11.83 -23.77 -1.31
C ASP A 19 12.04 -25.29 -1.13
N PRO A 20 11.82 -25.83 0.08
CA PRO A 20 12.15 -27.23 0.38
C PRO A 20 11.27 -28.22 -0.39
N ARG A 21 10.15 -27.78 -0.98
CA ARG A 21 9.26 -28.66 -1.76
C ARG A 21 9.87 -29.04 -3.11
N TYR A 22 10.63 -28.14 -3.72
CA TYR A 22 11.23 -28.35 -5.04
C TYR A 22 12.74 -28.63 -4.95
N HIS A 23 13.35 -28.42 -3.78
CA HIS A 23 14.80 -28.42 -3.58
C HIS A 23 15.49 -27.39 -4.47
N ASP A 24 14.87 -26.20 -4.55
CA ASP A 24 15.27 -25.07 -5.38
C ASP A 24 15.37 -23.81 -4.51
N TYR A 25 16.07 -22.80 -5.02
CA TYR A 25 16.07 -21.45 -4.48
C TYR A 25 15.21 -20.56 -5.39
N LEU A 26 14.25 -19.85 -4.80
CA LEU A 26 13.59 -18.73 -5.44
C LEU A 26 14.45 -17.50 -5.21
N VAL A 27 14.86 -16.86 -6.29
CA VAL A 27 15.63 -15.62 -6.27
C VAL A 27 14.74 -14.51 -6.80
N GLU A 28 14.67 -13.42 -6.05
CA GLU A 28 14.08 -12.18 -6.49
C GLU A 28 15.16 -11.10 -6.44
N GLY A 29 15.42 -10.47 -7.58
CA GLY A 29 16.46 -9.47 -7.74
C GLY A 29 15.90 -8.16 -8.27
N PHE A 30 16.45 -7.05 -7.78
CA PHE A 30 16.19 -5.70 -8.26
C PHE A 30 17.50 -5.01 -8.56
N ARG A 31 17.53 -4.24 -9.65
CA ARG A 31 18.68 -3.42 -10.06
C ARG A 31 18.24 -2.02 -10.42
N LYS A 32 18.81 -1.01 -9.76
CA LYS A 32 18.65 0.39 -10.17
C LYS A 32 19.29 0.63 -11.53
N VAL A 33 18.52 1.30 -12.39
CA VAL A 33 18.94 1.78 -13.70
C VAL A 33 18.39 3.20 -13.90
N GLU A 34 18.87 3.89 -14.93
CA GLU A 34 18.35 5.21 -15.27
C GLU A 34 16.83 5.16 -15.52
N GLY A 35 16.07 6.01 -14.80
CA GLY A 35 14.62 6.12 -14.93
C GLY A 35 13.79 4.96 -14.36
N GLY A 36 14.40 3.97 -13.69
CA GLY A 36 13.65 2.80 -13.23
C GLY A 36 14.43 1.76 -12.43
N VAL A 37 13.83 0.57 -12.37
CA VAL A 37 14.47 -0.64 -11.84
C VAL A 37 14.31 -1.77 -12.85
N LYS A 38 15.28 -2.68 -12.92
CA LYS A 38 15.10 -4.01 -13.52
C LYS A 38 14.72 -4.99 -12.41
N HIS A 39 13.73 -5.84 -12.66
CA HIS A 39 13.26 -6.85 -11.72
C HIS A 39 13.34 -8.23 -12.35
N LEU A 40 13.83 -9.20 -11.58
CA LEU A 40 13.99 -10.58 -12.01
C LEU A 40 13.49 -11.51 -10.91
N VAL A 41 12.64 -12.46 -11.29
CA VAL A 41 12.25 -13.59 -10.43
C VAL A 41 12.61 -14.88 -11.14
N ILE A 42 13.52 -15.65 -10.56
CA ILE A 42 14.01 -16.90 -11.16
C ILE A 42 14.13 -18.00 -10.11
N ARG A 43 14.11 -19.26 -10.56
CA ARG A 43 14.41 -20.43 -9.72
C ARG A 43 15.76 -21.03 -10.10
N LEU A 44 16.62 -21.23 -9.12
CA LEU A 44 17.97 -21.77 -9.29
C LEU A 44 18.17 -22.98 -8.37
N LYS A 45 18.88 -24.00 -8.85
CA LYS A 45 19.29 -25.13 -8.00
C LYS A 45 20.35 -24.70 -6.98
N GLN A 46 21.24 -23.81 -7.38
CA GLN A 46 22.28 -23.24 -6.53
C GLN A 46 22.54 -21.79 -6.95
N PRO A 47 22.14 -20.79 -6.14
CA PRO A 47 22.33 -19.39 -6.49
C PRO A 47 23.78 -18.96 -6.25
N TYR A 48 24.38 -18.33 -7.25
CA TYR A 48 25.66 -17.62 -7.16
C TYR A 48 25.40 -16.16 -7.48
N LEU A 49 25.87 -15.24 -6.63
CA LEU A 49 25.55 -13.81 -6.74
C LEU A 49 26.02 -13.22 -8.06
N GLU A 50 27.18 -13.64 -8.55
CA GLU A 50 27.76 -13.18 -9.82
C GLU A 50 26.89 -13.56 -11.02
N ASN A 51 26.25 -14.73 -10.98
CA ASN A 51 25.33 -15.16 -12.04
C ASN A 51 24.01 -14.38 -11.97
N ILE A 52 23.52 -14.11 -10.76
CA ILE A 52 22.29 -13.32 -10.55
C ILE A 52 22.49 -11.89 -11.06
N ASP A 53 23.67 -11.29 -10.83
CA ASP A 53 24.04 -9.97 -11.34
C ASP A 53 23.96 -9.90 -12.88
N GLN A 54 24.53 -10.88 -13.56
CA GLN A 54 24.49 -10.98 -15.02
C GLN A 54 23.08 -11.25 -15.55
N ASP A 55 22.33 -12.12 -14.88
CA ASP A 55 20.95 -12.44 -15.25
C ASP A 55 20.02 -11.22 -15.04
N LEU A 56 20.22 -10.43 -13.98
CA LEU A 56 19.51 -9.17 -13.77
C LEU A 56 19.76 -8.19 -14.91
N GLU A 57 21.01 -8.09 -15.38
CA GLU A 57 21.33 -7.22 -16.51
C GLU A 57 20.63 -7.70 -17.79
N LYS A 58 20.68 -9.01 -18.04
CA LYS A 58 20.28 -9.60 -19.32
C LYS A 58 18.78 -9.85 -19.44
N TYR A 59 18.14 -10.29 -18.36
CA TYR A 59 16.76 -10.78 -18.34
C TYR A 59 15.84 -9.99 -17.41
N GLY A 60 16.38 -9.07 -16.62
CA GLY A 60 15.57 -8.23 -15.73
C GLY A 60 14.56 -7.39 -16.52
N VAL A 61 13.29 -7.47 -16.12
CA VAL A 61 12.20 -6.71 -16.71
C VAL A 61 12.26 -5.28 -16.20
N PHE A 62 12.30 -4.31 -17.12
CA PHE A 62 12.33 -2.90 -16.75
C PHE A 62 10.96 -2.44 -16.23
N SER A 63 10.98 -1.73 -15.10
CA SER A 63 9.84 -1.06 -14.51
C SER A 63 10.17 0.41 -14.25
N LYS A 64 9.33 1.31 -14.75
CA LYS A 64 9.54 2.76 -14.66
C LYS A 64 9.42 3.24 -13.21
N ARG A 65 10.27 4.21 -12.84
CA ARG A 65 10.23 4.89 -11.55
C ARG A 65 10.25 6.43 -11.73
N PRO A 66 9.71 7.22 -10.77
CA PRO A 66 9.13 6.76 -9.51
C PRO A 66 7.80 6.02 -9.70
N PHE A 67 7.51 5.06 -8.83
CA PHE A 67 6.23 4.36 -8.79
C PHE A 67 5.19 5.27 -8.12
N ALA A 68 4.17 5.67 -8.86
CA ALA A 68 3.06 6.47 -8.34
C ALA A 68 1.81 5.62 -8.07
N VAL A 69 0.98 6.07 -7.13
CA VAL A 69 -0.31 5.43 -6.83
C VAL A 69 -1.20 5.33 -8.08
N GLY A 70 -1.83 4.18 -8.29
CA GLY A 70 -2.67 3.90 -9.46
C GLY A 70 -1.89 3.59 -10.75
N GLN A 71 -0.56 3.72 -10.76
CA GLN A 71 0.28 3.18 -11.83
C GLN A 71 0.04 1.66 -11.94
N GLY A 72 0.01 1.14 -13.16
CA GLY A 72 -0.06 -0.31 -13.37
C GLY A 72 1.10 -1.00 -12.66
N CYS A 73 0.78 -2.02 -11.87
CA CYS A 73 1.81 -2.79 -11.17
C CYS A 73 2.29 -3.94 -12.04
N ASP A 74 3.60 -4.10 -12.09
CA ASP A 74 4.23 -5.37 -12.46
C ASP A 74 4.70 -6.07 -11.17
N GLY A 75 5.37 -7.21 -11.31
CA GLY A 75 5.90 -7.98 -10.17
C GLY A 75 6.87 -7.19 -9.27
N SER A 76 7.40 -6.05 -9.74
CA SER A 76 8.38 -5.24 -9.00
C SER A 76 7.76 -4.18 -8.09
N GLY A 77 6.44 -3.98 -8.16
CA GLY A 77 5.74 -2.89 -7.45
C GLY A 77 5.32 -3.24 -6.03
N GLY A 78 5.49 -4.48 -5.58
CA GLY A 78 4.94 -4.99 -4.30
C GLY A 78 5.25 -4.09 -3.10
N ASP A 79 6.52 -3.85 -2.81
CA ASP A 79 6.93 -3.01 -1.67
C ASP A 79 6.47 -1.55 -1.81
N CYS A 80 6.47 -1.00 -3.04
CA CYS A 80 5.95 0.34 -3.30
C CYS A 80 4.45 0.45 -2.96
N CYS A 81 3.65 -0.54 -3.37
CA CYS A 81 2.22 -0.60 -3.06
C CYS A 81 1.98 -0.72 -1.55
N PHE A 82 2.69 -1.61 -0.86
CA PHE A 82 2.56 -1.75 0.58
C PHE A 82 3.00 -0.47 1.31
N ALA A 83 4.10 0.17 0.90
CA ALA A 83 4.53 1.43 1.49
C ALA A 83 3.48 2.55 1.33
N LEU A 84 2.81 2.62 0.17
CA LEU A 84 1.68 3.54 -0.05
C LEU A 84 0.48 3.20 0.85
N TYR A 85 0.18 1.92 1.04
CA TYR A 85 -0.85 1.45 1.98
C TYR A 85 -0.52 1.87 3.43
N PHE A 86 0.69 1.59 3.91
CA PHE A 86 1.12 2.01 5.25
C PHE A 86 1.05 3.53 5.40
N HIS A 87 1.51 4.28 4.40
CA HIS A 87 1.44 5.74 4.41
C HIS A 87 0.00 6.26 4.47
N PHE A 88 -0.93 5.66 3.73
CA PHE A 88 -2.36 6.00 3.80
C PHE A 88 -2.93 5.76 5.19
N CYS A 89 -2.78 4.55 5.73
CA CYS A 89 -3.32 4.18 7.03
C CYS A 89 -2.80 5.10 8.13
N MET A 90 -1.49 5.33 8.18
CA MET A 90 -0.88 6.23 9.16
C MET A 90 -1.38 7.68 9.02
N ASN A 91 -1.60 8.16 7.79
CA ASN A 91 -2.13 9.50 7.55
C ASN A 91 -3.59 9.65 8.01
N LYS A 92 -4.39 8.57 7.95
CA LYS A 92 -5.80 8.56 8.38
C LYS A 92 -6.01 8.07 9.81
N GLY A 93 -4.95 7.70 10.52
CA GLY A 93 -5.01 7.22 11.90
C GLY A 93 -5.48 5.77 12.03
N PHE A 94 -5.39 4.98 10.96
CA PHE A 94 -5.66 3.55 11.00
C PHE A 94 -4.43 2.75 11.43
N ASP A 95 -4.65 1.57 12.03
CA ASP A 95 -3.58 0.62 12.32
C ASP A 95 -3.40 -0.35 11.14
N PRO A 96 -2.36 -0.15 10.30
CA PRO A 96 -2.17 -0.97 9.11
C PRO A 96 -1.78 -2.42 9.43
N ILE A 97 -1.19 -2.68 10.60
CA ILE A 97 -0.81 -4.04 11.02
C ILE A 97 -2.04 -4.81 11.44
N ALA A 98 -2.94 -4.19 12.21
CA ALA A 98 -4.20 -4.80 12.60
C ALA A 98 -5.05 -5.18 11.38
N MET A 99 -5.17 -4.26 10.41
CA MET A 99 -5.92 -4.50 9.17
C MET A 99 -5.28 -5.59 8.29
N HIS A 100 -3.94 -5.62 8.20
CA HIS A 100 -3.25 -6.69 7.48
C HIS A 100 -3.44 -8.05 8.16
N ARG A 101 -3.44 -8.07 9.50
CA ARG A 101 -3.72 -9.27 10.29
C ARG A 101 -5.16 -9.74 10.04
N GLU A 102 -6.14 -8.86 10.07
CA GLU A 102 -7.53 -9.18 9.75
C GLU A 102 -7.68 -9.80 8.35
N ALA A 103 -7.00 -9.22 7.35
CA ALA A 103 -7.09 -9.68 5.97
C ALA A 103 -6.53 -11.09 5.74
N TYR A 104 -5.55 -11.54 6.54
CA TYR A 104 -4.75 -12.73 6.21
C TYR A 104 -4.54 -13.73 7.34
N PHE A 105 -4.73 -13.36 8.61
CA PHE A 105 -4.41 -14.24 9.74
C PHE A 105 -5.30 -15.49 9.77
N GLU A 106 -6.61 -15.36 9.53
CA GLU A 106 -7.50 -16.54 9.51
C GLU A 106 -7.15 -17.50 8.36
N ARG A 107 -6.75 -16.95 7.20
CA ARG A 107 -6.39 -17.73 6.02
C ARG A 107 -5.04 -18.43 6.17
N ASP A 108 -4.03 -17.71 6.66
CA ASP A 108 -2.63 -18.16 6.66
C ASP A 108 -2.25 -18.81 8.00
N GLY A 109 -3.00 -18.55 9.07
CA GLY A 109 -2.86 -19.15 10.39
C GLY A 109 -1.43 -19.08 10.92
N ARG A 110 -0.86 -20.24 11.25
CA ARG A 110 0.53 -20.37 11.73
C ARG A 110 1.61 -19.92 10.74
N HIS A 111 1.25 -19.71 9.48
CA HIS A 111 2.16 -19.26 8.43
C HIS A 111 2.07 -17.75 8.18
N TYR A 112 1.14 -17.05 8.87
CA TYR A 112 1.06 -15.60 8.83
C TYR A 112 2.37 -14.98 9.31
N GLN A 113 2.90 -14.08 8.50
CA GLN A 113 4.06 -13.27 8.84
C GLN A 113 3.59 -11.82 8.92
N GLU A 114 3.81 -11.21 10.07
CA GLU A 114 3.50 -9.81 10.26
C GLU A 114 4.41 -8.95 9.38
N PRO A 115 3.85 -8.05 8.55
CA PRO A 115 4.65 -7.18 7.70
C PRO A 115 5.54 -6.29 8.57
N GLN A 116 6.71 -5.95 8.05
CA GLN A 116 7.69 -5.09 8.71
C GLN A 116 7.68 -3.72 8.02
N PRO A 117 6.93 -2.71 8.52
CA PRO A 117 6.70 -1.47 7.79
C PRO A 117 7.98 -0.72 7.46
N GLU A 118 8.95 -0.72 8.37
CA GLU A 118 10.24 -0.06 8.18
C GLU A 118 11.08 -0.71 7.06
N GLU A 119 11.07 -2.04 6.96
CA GLU A 119 11.76 -2.74 5.86
C GLU A 119 11.09 -2.47 4.51
N ILE A 120 9.76 -2.54 4.50
CA ILE A 120 8.93 -2.25 3.31
C ILE A 120 9.19 -0.81 2.84
N LYS A 121 9.16 0.15 3.77
CA LYS A 121 9.43 1.55 3.46
C LYS A 121 10.84 1.73 2.92
N LYS A 122 11.84 1.16 3.56
CA LYS A 122 13.25 1.24 3.12
C LYS A 122 13.42 0.73 1.69
N LEU A 123 12.79 -0.40 1.35
CA LEU A 123 12.88 -0.98 0.01
C LEU A 123 12.09 -0.15 -1.01
N ALA A 124 10.90 0.33 -0.67
CA ALA A 124 10.10 1.20 -1.53
C ALA A 124 10.80 2.54 -1.82
N ASP A 125 11.38 3.18 -0.79
CA ASP A 125 12.20 4.39 -0.94
C ASP A 125 13.40 4.11 -1.87
N TRP A 126 14.07 2.98 -1.68
CA TRP A 126 15.17 2.58 -2.54
C TRP A 126 14.70 2.36 -3.98
N GLN A 127 13.62 1.62 -4.23
CA GLN A 127 13.07 1.41 -5.57
C GLN A 127 12.58 2.71 -6.23
N GLY A 128 12.21 3.71 -5.43
CA GLY A 128 11.71 5.01 -5.88
C GLY A 128 10.19 5.04 -5.91
N VAL A 129 9.54 4.99 -4.76
CA VAL A 129 8.11 5.27 -4.62
C VAL A 129 7.83 6.78 -4.55
N ALA A 130 6.73 7.24 -5.14
CA ALA A 130 6.23 8.60 -5.02
C ALA A 130 5.04 8.66 -4.05
N TYR A 131 5.28 9.15 -2.84
CA TYR A 131 4.22 9.36 -1.86
C TYR A 131 3.36 10.59 -2.23
N PRO A 132 2.02 10.47 -2.26
CA PRO A 132 1.16 11.62 -2.47
C PRO A 132 1.24 12.58 -1.27
N SER A 133 1.27 13.88 -1.55
CA SER A 133 1.24 14.91 -0.50
C SER A 133 -0.14 15.04 0.17
N GLN A 134 -1.20 14.59 -0.52
CA GLN A 134 -2.57 14.59 -0.03
C GLN A 134 -3.27 13.29 -0.43
N TRP A 135 -4.03 12.71 0.49
CA TRP A 135 -4.89 11.56 0.23
C TRP A 135 -6.32 12.03 -0.04
N THR A 136 -6.60 12.29 -1.32
CA THR A 136 -7.95 12.52 -1.85
C THR A 136 -8.63 11.19 -2.17
N GLU A 137 -9.94 11.21 -2.43
CA GLU A 137 -10.69 10.04 -2.91
C GLU A 137 -10.04 9.43 -4.16
N GLN A 138 -9.63 10.25 -5.13
CA GLN A 138 -8.97 9.77 -6.35
C GLN A 138 -7.65 9.05 -6.06
N THR A 139 -6.84 9.59 -5.15
CA THR A 139 -5.57 8.99 -4.72
C THR A 139 -5.80 7.67 -4.00
N TYR A 140 -6.84 7.59 -3.17
CA TYR A 140 -7.26 6.38 -2.49
C TYR A 140 -7.72 5.29 -3.48
N GLN A 141 -8.56 5.64 -4.46
CA GLN A 141 -8.95 4.70 -5.52
C GLN A 141 -7.74 4.18 -6.33
N GLY A 142 -6.73 5.03 -6.54
CA GLY A 142 -5.46 4.60 -7.11
C GLY A 142 -4.75 3.56 -6.25
N LEU A 143 -4.75 3.71 -4.92
CA LEU A 143 -4.17 2.74 -3.99
C LEU A 143 -4.91 1.41 -4.05
N ILE A 144 -6.25 1.44 -4.05
CA ILE A 144 -7.09 0.25 -4.18
C ILE A 144 -6.74 -0.50 -5.47
N LYS A 145 -6.62 0.20 -6.59
CA LYS A 145 -6.21 -0.41 -7.86
C LYS A 145 -4.82 -1.05 -7.77
N SER A 146 -3.84 -0.34 -7.20
CA SER A 146 -2.48 -0.86 -7.05
C SER A 146 -2.42 -2.13 -6.19
N LEU A 147 -3.18 -2.18 -5.09
CA LEU A 147 -3.28 -3.38 -4.24
C LEU A 147 -3.97 -4.54 -4.96
N TYR A 148 -5.00 -4.27 -5.77
CA TYR A 148 -5.63 -5.28 -6.62
C TYR A 148 -4.65 -5.86 -7.66
N ASP A 149 -3.88 -5.00 -8.32
CA ASP A 149 -2.92 -5.42 -9.36
C ASP A 149 -1.85 -6.36 -8.80
N ILE A 150 -1.46 -6.20 -7.52
CA ILE A 150 -0.56 -7.12 -6.81
C ILE A 150 -1.30 -8.25 -6.05
N ASN A 151 -2.56 -8.51 -6.41
CA ASN A 151 -3.41 -9.59 -5.90
C ASN A 151 -3.70 -9.55 -4.37
N ASN A 152 -3.74 -8.37 -3.77
CA ASN A 152 -4.03 -8.17 -2.35
C ASN A 152 -5.52 -7.88 -2.08
N ARG A 153 -6.40 -8.73 -2.60
CA ARG A 153 -7.87 -8.50 -2.59
C ARG A 153 -8.47 -8.46 -1.18
N SER A 154 -8.07 -9.37 -0.30
CA SER A 154 -8.57 -9.40 1.09
C SER A 154 -8.19 -8.13 1.85
N LEU A 155 -6.98 -7.59 1.62
CA LEU A 155 -6.57 -6.33 2.22
C LEU A 155 -7.37 -5.15 1.68
N VAL A 156 -7.68 -5.15 0.39
CA VAL A 156 -8.57 -4.14 -0.21
C VAL A 156 -9.95 -4.15 0.43
N GLU A 157 -10.52 -5.33 0.66
CA GLU A 157 -11.83 -5.49 1.30
C GLU A 157 -11.84 -4.89 2.71
N VAL A 158 -10.88 -5.30 3.56
CA VAL A 158 -10.73 -4.75 4.93
C VAL A 158 -10.54 -3.23 4.89
N LEU A 159 -9.69 -2.74 3.99
CA LEU A 159 -9.42 -1.30 3.84
C LEU A 159 -10.65 -0.51 3.42
N THR A 160 -11.42 -1.04 2.47
CA THR A 160 -12.63 -0.37 1.95
C THR A 160 -13.70 -0.28 3.04
N ASN A 161 -13.98 -1.39 3.72
CA ASN A 161 -14.94 -1.41 4.82
C ASN A 161 -14.56 -0.41 5.93
N THR A 162 -13.29 -0.39 6.32
CA THR A 162 -12.77 0.54 7.35
C THR A 162 -12.93 2.00 6.95
N VAL A 163 -12.64 2.33 5.69
CA VAL A 163 -12.75 3.70 5.15
C VAL A 163 -14.21 4.15 5.08
N ASP A 164 -15.10 3.27 4.63
CA ASP A 164 -16.53 3.54 4.48
C ASP A 164 -17.17 3.78 5.86
N GLU A 165 -16.89 2.92 6.84
CA GLU A 165 -17.38 3.06 8.23
C GLU A 165 -16.87 4.35 8.90
N SER A 166 -15.65 4.75 8.57
CA SER A 166 -15.01 5.95 9.15
C SER A 166 -15.41 7.24 8.45
N ASN A 167 -16.19 7.20 7.36
CA ASN A 167 -16.62 8.36 6.59
C ASN A 167 -15.47 9.30 6.16
N VAL A 168 -14.28 8.74 5.86
CA VAL A 168 -13.02 9.50 5.64
C VAL A 168 -13.15 10.57 4.54
N PHE A 169 -13.98 10.31 3.55
CA PHE A 169 -14.16 11.15 2.37
C PHE A 169 -15.55 11.79 2.27
N SER A 170 -16.40 11.62 3.30
CA SER A 170 -17.73 12.24 3.32
C SER A 170 -17.60 13.76 3.42
N THR A 171 -18.12 14.44 2.40
CA THR A 171 -18.14 15.90 2.28
C THR A 171 -19.38 16.49 2.95
N GLU A 172 -19.82 15.94 4.09
CA GLU A 172 -20.93 16.54 4.82
C GLU A 172 -20.56 18.00 5.17
N LEU A 173 -21.09 18.91 4.36
CA LEU A 173 -21.06 20.33 4.61
C LEU A 173 -21.62 20.51 6.02
N PRO A 174 -20.95 21.29 6.89
CA PRO A 174 -21.47 21.53 8.23
C PRO A 174 -22.91 22.00 8.05
N THR A 175 -23.85 21.18 8.52
CA THR A 175 -25.26 21.53 8.51
C THR A 175 -25.34 22.85 9.25
N ARG A 176 -25.64 23.92 8.50
CA ARG A 176 -25.79 25.26 9.06
C ARG A 176 -26.69 25.12 10.28
N SER A 177 -26.14 25.41 11.45
CA SER A 177 -26.91 25.51 12.69
C SER A 177 -28.19 26.29 12.38
N PRO A 178 -29.38 25.78 12.74
CA PRO A 178 -30.61 26.52 12.53
C PRO A 178 -30.47 27.86 13.25
N ASN A 179 -30.58 28.94 12.48
CA ASN A 179 -30.45 30.30 12.96
C ASN A 179 -31.59 30.55 13.98
N PRO A 180 -31.33 30.84 15.27
CA PRO A 180 -32.37 30.92 16.31
C PRO A 180 -33.22 32.21 16.23
N ARG A 181 -33.32 32.85 15.08
CA ARG A 181 -34.03 34.13 14.91
C ARG A 181 -35.26 34.01 14.02
N THR A 182 -36.28 33.29 14.50
CA THR A 182 -37.68 33.69 14.22
C THR A 182 -38.62 33.22 15.33
N ALA A 183 -38.45 33.76 16.54
CA ALA A 183 -39.54 33.85 17.51
C ALA A 183 -40.07 35.29 17.44
N ILE A 184 -40.84 35.61 16.41
CA ILE A 184 -41.65 36.83 16.40
C ILE A 184 -42.88 36.50 17.23
N ALA A 185 -42.89 36.99 18.47
CA ALA A 185 -44.06 37.00 19.33
C ALA A 185 -45.20 37.73 18.62
N GLN A 186 -46.30 37.02 18.33
CA GLN A 186 -47.57 37.66 18.03
C GLN A 186 -48.10 38.27 19.33
N VAL A 187 -48.01 39.60 19.42
CA VAL A 187 -48.69 40.38 20.46
C VAL A 187 -50.18 40.35 20.15
N SER A 188 -50.95 39.77 21.06
CA SER A 188 -52.41 39.79 21.04
C SER A 188 -52.91 41.22 21.25
N HIS A 189 -53.68 41.75 20.30
CA HIS A 189 -54.50 42.92 20.53
C HIS A 189 -55.68 42.54 21.43
N ALA A 190 -55.62 42.95 22.70
CA ALA A 190 -56.76 42.93 23.59
C ALA A 190 -57.69 44.11 23.26
N ASN A 191 -58.96 43.77 23.05
CA ASN A 191 -60.10 44.69 23.01
C ASN A 191 -60.14 45.57 24.27
N ILE A 192 -60.25 46.89 24.09
CA ILE A 192 -60.72 47.81 25.13
C ILE A 192 -62.16 48.17 24.79
N PRO A 193 -63.15 47.84 25.63
CA PRO A 193 -64.50 48.33 25.49
C PRO A 193 -64.74 49.61 26.31
N LYS A 194 -65.54 50.49 25.70
CA LYS A 194 -66.21 51.72 26.16
C LYS A 194 -65.40 53.02 26.11
#